data_AF-A0AAV0UXP8-F1
#
_entry.id   AF-A0AAV0UXP8-F1
#
_cell.length_a   1.000
_cell.length_b   1.000
_cell.length_c   1.000
_cell.angle_alpha   90.00
_cell.angle_beta   90.00
_cell.angle_gamma   90.00
#
_symmetry.space_group_name_H-M   'P 1'
#
loop_
_entity.id
_entity.type
_entity.pdbx_description
1 polymer ?
#
loop_
_entity_poly.entity_id
_entity_poly.type
_entity_poly.pdbx_seq_one_letter_code
_entity_poly.pdbx_strand_id
1 'polypeptide(L)'
;MKLGSKDGRDLSSSGRNMLFHQRRFFAYPSGAPSLNTLSSVSSHSHTLVTTDRCVSLLSYGDAGYSLHKLDVDDLRNDNANVVASAIMERPGTLQSQLVVAYTVEEMQYLQVLPLRYESLERTEATNTSDCKKFELQAAPTCMFNMQILGSNGDTFSGVVVCCTDSMVAFGYIVNKKENSSTGIDAVCTRLDNQQFAVFFPEFATFTHTILAVDILTSPTNDHGWIAFGCADGLVRVFNGHYDGGCLSGPFKIKNLLLNGPVTSVALYLTHTTTTKEAKLAWNCNLLVTCAIGQALVYEDLFGAFDHIGNGEVLMDSDTFDSIFVGIVTDIDLDGHVELLLGTDNQVMLAYKEISDRGDSRRENMNENATKHSLESNIDDSTAASPMSPGSSHNIWDDLEMIPLVNANVPITPASSLTRWKWQRLSRNHWDLETFGAIYSLLWRDINHDGAFELLVASSTGIYVYEVDSIFVIQKLVAVLQSDF
;
A
#
# COMPACT_ATOMS: atom_id res chain seq x y z
N MET A 1 58.38 28.45 -19.69
CA MET A 1 58.17 27.39 -20.70
C MET A 1 57.62 26.18 -19.97
N LYS A 2 56.29 26.06 -19.84
CA LYS A 2 55.34 25.37 -20.76
C LYS A 2 55.58 23.86 -20.85
N LEU A 3 54.54 23.12 -20.45
CA LEU A 3 54.03 21.80 -20.89
C LEU A 3 53.60 20.99 -19.65
N GLY A 4 52.37 20.50 -19.48
CA GLY A 4 51.18 20.55 -20.31
C GLY A 4 49.99 20.02 -19.49
N SER A 5 48.85 20.69 -19.65
CA SER A 5 47.53 20.29 -19.16
C SER A 5 47.08 18.98 -19.81
N LYS A 6 46.47 18.07 -19.03
CA LYS A 6 45.48 17.11 -19.51
C LYS A 6 44.58 16.62 -18.38
N ASP A 7 43.28 16.82 -18.61
CA ASP A 7 42.12 16.04 -18.16
C ASP A 7 41.71 16.12 -16.68
N GLY A 8 41.30 17.33 -16.26
CA GLY A 8 40.21 17.47 -15.30
C GLY A 8 38.87 17.35 -16.05
N ARG A 9 38.27 16.16 -16.04
CA ARG A 9 36.85 16.02 -16.37
C ARG A 9 36.05 16.34 -15.11
N ASP A 10 35.46 17.52 -15.11
CA ASP A 10 34.38 17.91 -14.21
C ASP A 10 33.24 16.88 -14.30
N LEU A 11 33.06 16.12 -13.22
CA LEU A 11 31.81 15.42 -12.92
C LEU A 11 30.86 16.45 -12.29
N SER A 12 30.37 17.38 -13.11
CA SER A 12 29.33 18.32 -12.71
C SER A 12 28.01 17.98 -13.42
N SER A 13 26.99 17.75 -12.59
CA SER A 13 25.55 17.81 -12.92
C SER A 13 25.05 16.96 -14.10
N SER A 14 25.08 15.64 -13.96
CA SER A 14 24.08 14.78 -14.63
C SER A 14 22.92 14.59 -13.67
N GLY A 15 21.67 14.71 -14.16
CA GLY A 15 20.46 14.43 -13.38
C GLY A 15 20.60 13.11 -12.62
N ARG A 16 20.26 13.12 -11.33
CA ARG A 16 20.29 11.93 -10.48
C ARG A 16 19.15 11.01 -10.92
N ASN A 17 19.44 10.14 -11.89
CA ASN A 17 18.54 9.07 -12.26
C ASN A 17 18.48 8.10 -11.08
N MET A 18 17.29 7.85 -10.51
CA MET A 18 17.12 6.70 -9.62
C MET A 18 17.18 5.45 -10.51
N LEU A 19 17.97 4.46 -10.08
CA LEU A 19 18.13 3.22 -10.82
C LEU A 19 17.64 2.11 -9.91
N PHE A 20 16.42 1.65 -10.15
CA PHE A 20 15.98 0.36 -9.66
C PHE A 20 16.43 -0.70 -10.65
N HIS A 21 16.94 -1.82 -10.15
CA HIS A 21 17.32 -2.96 -10.98
C HIS A 21 16.33 -4.09 -10.76
N GLN A 22 15.72 -4.58 -11.84
CA GLN A 22 14.93 -5.80 -11.78
C GLN A 22 15.85 -6.98 -11.48
N ARG A 23 15.76 -7.54 -10.28
CA ARG A 23 16.61 -8.66 -9.83
C ARG A 23 16.01 -10.01 -10.14
N ARG A 24 14.71 -10.13 -9.94
CA ARG A 24 13.97 -11.36 -10.22
C ARG A 24 12.60 -11.05 -10.80
N PHE A 25 12.15 -11.99 -11.60
CA PHE A 25 10.80 -12.08 -12.11
C PHE A 25 10.31 -13.51 -11.90
N PHE A 26 9.15 -13.65 -11.26
CA PHE A 26 8.45 -14.91 -11.08
C PHE A 26 7.16 -14.85 -11.88
N ALA A 27 7.17 -15.45 -13.07
CA ALA A 27 5.96 -15.60 -13.87
C ALA A 27 4.94 -16.44 -13.10
N TYR A 28 3.66 -16.10 -13.21
CA TYR A 28 2.61 -17.01 -12.74
C TYR A 28 2.52 -18.20 -13.71
N PRO A 29 2.85 -19.44 -13.28
CA PRO A 29 2.65 -20.61 -14.15
C PRO A 29 1.15 -20.89 -14.34
N SER A 30 0.34 -20.52 -13.34
CA SER A 30 -1.10 -20.65 -13.29
C SER A 30 -1.63 -19.74 -12.17
N GLY A 31 -2.81 -19.18 -12.38
CA GLY A 31 -3.52 -18.36 -11.39
C GLY A 31 -3.41 -16.87 -11.63
N ALA A 32 -4.47 -16.16 -11.25
CA ALA A 32 -4.63 -14.73 -11.37
C ALA A 32 -4.28 -14.01 -10.05
N PRO A 33 -3.58 -12.88 -10.11
CA PRO A 33 -3.40 -12.00 -8.96
C PRO A 33 -4.70 -11.28 -8.58
N SER A 34 -4.74 -10.74 -7.38
CA SER A 34 -5.73 -9.79 -6.89
C SER A 34 -5.08 -8.56 -6.25
N LEU A 35 -5.88 -7.59 -5.81
CA LEU A 35 -5.39 -6.41 -5.07
C LEU A 35 -4.59 -6.78 -3.81
N ASN A 36 -4.93 -7.92 -3.21
CA ASN A 36 -4.33 -8.45 -1.98
C ASN A 36 -3.26 -9.51 -2.25
N THR A 37 -2.68 -9.54 -3.46
CA THR A 37 -1.66 -10.54 -3.85
C THR A 37 -0.45 -10.50 -2.93
N LEU A 38 0.09 -9.31 -2.66
CA LEU A 38 1.25 -9.13 -1.81
C LEU A 38 0.77 -8.80 -0.40
N SER A 39 1.22 -9.58 0.58
CA SER A 39 0.93 -9.32 1.99
C SER A 39 2.19 -9.44 2.82
N SER A 40 2.38 -8.45 3.69
CA SER A 40 3.49 -8.35 4.63
C SER A 40 3.32 -9.35 5.78
N VAL A 41 4.38 -10.09 6.09
CA VAL A 41 4.44 -10.93 7.30
C VAL A 41 5.11 -10.12 8.42
N SER A 42 4.57 -10.16 9.64
CA SER A 42 5.13 -9.45 10.81
C SER A 42 6.54 -9.93 11.19
N SER A 43 6.83 -11.23 11.03
CA SER A 43 8.20 -11.74 11.09
C SER A 43 8.97 -11.18 9.89
N HIS A 44 10.02 -10.40 10.12
CA HIS A 44 10.57 -9.50 9.11
C HIS A 44 11.04 -10.18 7.81
N SER A 45 11.19 -11.51 7.78
CA SER A 45 11.88 -12.29 6.74
C SER A 45 11.08 -12.79 5.54
N HIS A 46 9.77 -12.56 5.50
CA HIS A 46 8.96 -13.17 4.44
C HIS A 46 7.87 -12.25 3.91
N THR A 47 7.49 -12.49 2.66
CA THR A 47 6.32 -11.90 2.02
C THR A 47 5.43 -13.01 1.49
N LEU A 48 4.13 -12.93 1.74
CA LEU A 48 3.16 -13.82 1.13
C LEU A 48 2.79 -13.32 -0.26
N VAL A 49 2.70 -14.27 -1.19
CA VAL A 49 2.23 -14.07 -2.56
C VAL A 49 1.01 -14.95 -2.75
N THR A 50 -0.16 -14.33 -2.86
CA THR A 50 -1.46 -15.01 -2.99
C THR A 50 -2.00 -14.84 -4.40
N THR A 51 -2.26 -15.95 -5.07
CA THR A 51 -3.06 -15.99 -6.32
C THR A 51 -4.34 -16.77 -6.07
N ASP A 52 -5.25 -16.78 -7.02
CA ASP A 52 -6.46 -17.62 -6.95
C ASP A 52 -6.17 -19.14 -6.95
N ARG A 53 -4.92 -19.58 -7.21
CA ARG A 53 -4.54 -21.01 -7.26
C ARG A 53 -3.57 -21.43 -6.18
N CYS A 54 -2.81 -20.50 -5.59
CA CYS A 54 -1.83 -20.86 -4.58
C CYS A 54 -1.48 -19.71 -3.67
N VAL A 55 -0.96 -20.09 -2.50
CA VAL A 55 -0.22 -19.19 -1.61
C VAL A 55 1.25 -19.59 -1.69
N SER A 56 2.13 -18.63 -1.88
CA SER A 56 3.58 -18.83 -1.93
C SER A 56 4.29 -17.89 -0.97
N LEU A 57 5.48 -18.28 -0.54
CA LEU A 57 6.38 -17.50 0.29
C LEU A 57 7.51 -16.95 -0.57
N LEU A 58 7.63 -15.64 -0.66
CA LEU A 58 8.79 -14.98 -1.21
C LEU A 58 9.83 -14.78 -0.10
N SER A 59 11.02 -15.29 -0.34
CA SER A 59 12.16 -15.26 0.60
C SER A 59 13.45 -14.95 -0.12
N TYR A 60 14.46 -14.51 0.63
CA TYR A 60 15.82 -14.36 0.16
C TYR A 60 16.76 -15.34 0.90
N GLY A 61 17.65 -16.00 0.17
CA GLY A 61 18.63 -16.94 0.74
C GLY A 61 19.87 -17.08 -0.14
N ASP A 62 20.63 -18.17 0.04
CA ASP A 62 21.92 -18.37 -0.62
C ASP A 62 21.87 -18.31 -2.16
N ALA A 63 20.73 -18.66 -2.76
CA ALA A 63 20.50 -18.62 -4.21
C ALA A 63 19.86 -17.31 -4.73
N GLY A 64 19.72 -16.31 -3.85
CA GLY A 64 18.96 -15.08 -4.07
C GLY A 64 17.47 -15.26 -3.78
N TYR A 65 16.62 -14.41 -4.37
CA TYR A 65 15.17 -14.52 -4.16
C TYR A 65 14.61 -15.81 -4.74
N SER A 66 13.71 -16.42 -3.98
CA SER A 66 12.98 -17.63 -4.32
C SER A 66 11.51 -17.49 -3.95
N LEU A 67 10.65 -18.09 -4.77
CA LEU A 67 9.21 -18.14 -4.53
C LEU A 67 8.81 -19.59 -4.27
N HIS A 68 8.48 -19.90 -3.02
CA HIS A 68 8.15 -21.25 -2.57
C HIS A 68 6.64 -21.42 -2.43
N LYS A 69 6.02 -22.23 -3.28
CA LYS A 69 4.60 -22.59 -3.16
C LYS A 69 4.38 -23.35 -1.85
N LEU A 70 3.46 -22.86 -1.01
CA LEU A 70 3.09 -23.50 0.24
C LEU A 70 2.10 -24.63 -0.04
N ASP A 71 2.29 -25.74 0.67
CA ASP A 71 1.45 -26.91 0.53
C ASP A 71 0.24 -26.82 1.48
N VAL A 72 -0.95 -26.77 0.90
CA VAL A 72 -2.22 -26.73 1.62
C VAL A 72 -2.99 -27.96 1.14
N ASP A 73 -3.27 -28.89 2.05
CA ASP A 73 -3.72 -30.26 1.69
C ASP A 73 -4.92 -30.28 0.72
N ASP A 74 -5.89 -29.38 0.90
CA ASP A 74 -7.08 -29.29 0.04
C ASP A 74 -6.84 -28.54 -1.29
N LEU A 75 -5.76 -27.76 -1.39
CA LEU A 75 -5.32 -27.11 -2.65
C LEU A 75 -4.55 -28.07 -3.57
N ARG A 76 -4.20 -29.29 -3.11
CA ARG A 76 -3.45 -30.26 -3.93
C ARG A 76 -4.24 -30.84 -5.10
N ASN A 77 -5.57 -30.81 -5.02
CA ASN A 77 -6.45 -31.51 -5.97
C ASN A 77 -6.98 -30.63 -7.12
N ASP A 78 -6.38 -29.47 -7.40
CA ASP A 78 -6.77 -28.48 -8.44
C ASP A 78 -8.23 -27.99 -8.45
N ASN A 79 -9.09 -28.53 -7.59
CA ASN A 79 -10.51 -28.22 -7.47
C ASN A 79 -10.80 -27.07 -6.48
N ALA A 80 -9.75 -26.47 -5.92
CA ALA A 80 -9.88 -25.42 -4.93
C ALA A 80 -9.32 -24.10 -5.47
N ASN A 81 -10.01 -23.00 -5.21
CA ASN A 81 -9.52 -21.65 -5.52
C ASN A 81 -9.24 -20.91 -4.22
N VAL A 82 -8.03 -20.39 -4.09
CA VAL A 82 -7.63 -19.52 -3.00
C VAL A 82 -8.32 -18.18 -3.16
N VAL A 83 -8.81 -17.62 -2.05
CA VAL A 83 -9.50 -16.32 -2.04
C VAL A 83 -8.64 -15.26 -1.38
N ALA A 84 -8.07 -15.58 -0.23
CA ALA A 84 -7.22 -14.66 0.52
C ALA A 84 -6.28 -15.45 1.44
N SER A 85 -5.18 -14.82 1.84
CA SER A 85 -4.30 -15.36 2.86
C SER A 85 -3.78 -14.27 3.78
N ALA A 86 -3.40 -14.67 5.00
CA ALA A 86 -2.77 -13.81 5.98
C ALA A 86 -1.86 -14.65 6.88
N ILE A 87 -1.01 -14.00 7.67
CA ILE A 87 -0.26 -14.64 8.75
C ILE A 87 -0.68 -14.04 10.07
N MET A 88 -0.84 -14.90 11.08
CA MET A 88 -0.95 -14.49 12.47
C MET A 88 0.15 -15.15 13.30
N GLU A 89 0.45 -14.57 14.46
CA GLU A 89 1.45 -15.10 15.37
C GLU A 89 0.76 -15.73 16.58
N ARG A 90 1.23 -16.93 16.95
CA ARG A 90 0.77 -17.57 18.19
C ARG A 90 1.34 -16.79 19.38
N PRO A 91 0.50 -16.34 20.33
CA PRO A 91 0.97 -15.66 21.52
C PRO A 91 1.99 -16.49 22.30
N GLY A 92 2.99 -15.82 22.89
CA GLY A 92 4.02 -16.44 23.73
C GLY A 92 5.14 -17.17 22.97
N THR A 93 4.80 -17.96 21.94
CA THR A 93 5.80 -18.66 21.10
C THR A 93 6.28 -17.82 19.92
N LEU A 94 5.50 -16.82 19.50
CA LEU A 94 5.73 -16.00 18.30
C LEU A 94 5.89 -16.84 17.03
N GLN A 95 5.37 -18.07 17.04
CA GLN A 95 5.39 -18.91 15.85
C GLN A 95 4.34 -18.42 14.86
N SER A 96 4.79 -18.07 13.65
CA SER A 96 3.92 -17.66 12.55
C SER A 96 3.04 -18.82 12.08
N GLN A 97 1.76 -18.54 11.92
CA GLN A 97 0.77 -19.43 11.34
C GLN A 97 0.21 -18.83 10.07
N LEU A 98 0.18 -19.64 9.01
CA LEU A 98 -0.48 -19.30 7.77
C LEU A 98 -1.98 -19.50 7.93
N VAL A 99 -2.76 -18.52 7.52
CA VAL A 99 -4.22 -18.60 7.42
C VAL A 99 -4.58 -18.45 5.96
N VAL A 100 -5.24 -19.46 5.39
CA VAL A 100 -5.67 -19.47 3.99
C VAL A 100 -7.18 -19.63 3.93
N ALA A 101 -7.84 -18.71 3.24
CA ALA A 101 -9.23 -18.87 2.85
C ALA A 101 -9.31 -19.37 1.40
N TYR A 102 -10.11 -20.40 1.17
CA TYR A 102 -10.29 -21.00 -0.14
C TYR A 102 -11.71 -21.52 -0.33
N THR A 103 -12.05 -21.76 -1.59
CA THR A 103 -13.32 -22.32 -2.03
C THR A 103 -13.08 -23.69 -2.63
N VAL A 104 -13.97 -24.65 -2.34
CA VAL A 104 -14.02 -25.95 -3.00
C VAL A 104 -15.46 -26.16 -3.44
N GLU A 105 -15.68 -26.25 -4.75
CA GLU A 105 -17.03 -26.25 -5.34
C GLU A 105 -17.81 -24.99 -4.90
N GLU A 106 -18.84 -25.15 -4.07
CA GLU A 106 -19.65 -24.04 -3.53
C GLU A 106 -19.35 -23.73 -2.05
N MET A 107 -18.50 -24.54 -1.40
CA MET A 107 -18.19 -24.40 0.02
C MET A 107 -16.94 -23.55 0.23
N GLN A 108 -16.95 -22.77 1.31
CA GLN A 108 -15.84 -21.87 1.67
C GLN A 108 -15.23 -22.32 2.99
N TYR A 109 -13.90 -22.31 3.04
CA TYR A 109 -13.15 -22.76 4.20
C TYR A 109 -12.05 -21.78 4.54
N LEU A 110 -11.73 -21.72 5.83
CA LEU A 110 -10.55 -21.09 6.37
C LEU A 110 -9.71 -22.15 7.07
N GLN A 111 -8.45 -22.27 6.68
CA GLN A 111 -7.52 -23.24 7.24
C GLN A 111 -6.33 -22.54 7.85
N VAL A 112 -6.02 -22.93 9.08
CA VAL A 112 -4.87 -22.46 9.86
C VAL A 112 -3.80 -23.55 9.84
N LEU A 113 -2.60 -23.18 9.42
CA LEU A 113 -1.47 -24.07 9.21
C LEU A 113 -0.23 -23.52 9.93
N PRO A 114 0.57 -24.37 10.59
CA PRO A 114 1.89 -23.93 11.05
C PRO A 114 2.76 -23.59 9.84
N LEU A 115 3.39 -22.41 9.84
CA LEU A 115 4.35 -22.08 8.80
C LEU A 115 5.66 -22.83 9.10
N ARG A 116 5.88 -23.96 8.42
CA ARG A 116 7.12 -24.76 8.59
C ARG A 116 8.16 -24.28 7.59
N TYR A 117 9.22 -23.68 8.10
CA TYR A 117 10.43 -23.38 7.33
C TYR A 117 11.23 -24.68 7.22
N GLU A 118 10.98 -25.50 6.18
CA GLU A 118 11.81 -26.66 5.94
C GLU A 118 13.19 -26.20 5.45
N SER A 119 14.18 -26.20 6.36
CA SER A 119 15.51 -26.62 5.93
C SER A 119 15.36 -28.01 5.32
N LEU A 120 15.86 -28.17 4.11
CA LEU A 120 15.73 -29.31 3.22
C LEU A 120 16.26 -30.64 3.81
N GLU A 121 15.67 -31.16 4.87
CA GLU A 121 15.92 -32.51 5.37
C GLU A 121 14.58 -33.17 5.70
N ARG A 122 14.16 -34.06 4.77
CA ARG A 122 13.06 -35.00 4.94
C ARG A 122 13.16 -35.65 6.32
N THR A 123 12.38 -35.17 7.26
CA THR A 123 12.11 -35.89 8.49
C THR A 123 10.64 -36.26 8.47
N GLU A 124 10.40 -37.55 8.67
CA GLU A 124 9.14 -38.25 8.47
C GLU A 124 7.94 -37.56 9.14
N ALA A 125 6.78 -37.74 8.50
CA ALA A 125 5.47 -37.21 8.86
C ALA A 125 5.19 -37.30 10.37
N THR A 126 5.47 -36.20 11.07
CA THR A 126 5.07 -35.99 12.46
C THR A 126 3.71 -35.29 12.45
N ASN A 127 2.70 -36.10 12.80
CA ASN A 127 1.31 -35.80 13.17
C ASN A 127 0.78 -34.37 12.88
N THR A 128 -0.19 -34.32 11.97
CA THR A 128 -1.02 -33.19 11.52
C THR A 128 -1.99 -32.63 12.60
N SER A 129 -1.62 -32.65 13.88
CA SER A 129 -2.53 -32.34 15.00
C SER A 129 -2.84 -30.85 15.21
N ASP A 130 -2.11 -29.94 14.54
CA ASP A 130 -2.24 -28.48 14.75
C ASP A 130 -2.96 -27.74 13.61
N CYS A 131 -3.38 -28.45 12.56
CA CYS A 131 -4.16 -27.86 11.48
C CYS A 131 -5.63 -27.73 11.89
N LYS A 132 -6.16 -26.50 11.83
CA LYS A 132 -7.59 -26.25 12.07
C LYS A 132 -8.26 -25.75 10.81
N LYS A 133 -9.42 -26.33 10.53
CA LYS A 133 -10.29 -25.95 9.41
C LYS A 133 -11.61 -25.44 9.95
N PHE A 134 -12.07 -24.31 9.42
CA PHE A 134 -13.32 -23.66 9.76
C PHE A 134 -14.13 -23.46 8.48
N GLU A 135 -15.45 -23.65 8.57
CA GLU A 135 -16.37 -23.32 7.48
C GLU A 135 -16.71 -21.83 7.53
N LEU A 136 -16.66 -21.17 6.37
CA LEU A 136 -17.05 -19.79 6.18
C LEU A 136 -18.44 -19.72 5.56
N GLN A 137 -19.22 -18.72 5.95
CA GLN A 137 -20.56 -18.48 5.41
C GLN A 137 -20.55 -17.62 4.14
N ALA A 138 -19.48 -16.86 3.93
CA ALA A 138 -19.29 -15.99 2.77
C ALA A 138 -17.81 -15.95 2.37
N ALA A 139 -17.57 -15.71 1.07
CA ALA A 139 -16.23 -15.59 0.53
C ALA A 139 -15.58 -14.30 1.06
N PRO A 140 -14.32 -14.37 1.55
CA PRO A 140 -13.63 -13.17 2.00
C PRO A 140 -13.35 -12.19 0.86
N THR A 141 -13.42 -10.91 1.16
CA THR A 141 -12.95 -9.83 0.28
C THR A 141 -11.50 -9.44 0.58
N CYS A 142 -11.12 -9.45 1.86
CA CYS A 142 -9.74 -9.30 2.32
C CYS A 142 -9.56 -9.93 3.71
N MET A 143 -8.30 -10.14 4.10
CA MET A 143 -7.92 -10.65 5.41
C MET A 143 -6.75 -9.83 5.96
N PHE A 144 -6.76 -9.53 7.25
CA PHE A 144 -5.67 -8.82 7.90
C PHE A 144 -5.44 -9.31 9.33
N ASN A 145 -4.19 -9.25 9.78
CA ASN A 145 -3.79 -9.64 11.13
C ASN A 145 -3.89 -8.45 12.07
N MET A 146 -4.32 -8.69 13.31
CA MET A 146 -4.44 -7.65 14.31
C MET A 146 -4.28 -8.20 15.72
N GLN A 147 -3.65 -7.39 16.59
CA GLN A 147 -3.66 -7.57 18.02
C GLN A 147 -4.48 -6.44 18.65
N ILE A 148 -5.47 -6.80 19.47
CA ILE A 148 -6.40 -5.84 20.06
C ILE A 148 -6.64 -6.15 21.54
N LEU A 149 -6.70 -5.11 22.36
CA LEU A 149 -7.08 -5.20 23.76
C LEU A 149 -8.59 -5.01 23.89
N GLY A 150 -9.27 -6.03 24.41
CA GLY A 150 -10.71 -6.00 24.66
C GLY A 150 -11.06 -5.12 25.85
N SER A 151 -12.32 -4.66 25.87
CA SER A 151 -12.87 -3.86 26.98
C SER A 151 -12.88 -4.59 28.33
N ASN A 152 -12.78 -5.92 28.31
CA ASN A 152 -12.66 -6.78 29.50
C ASN A 152 -11.21 -6.91 30.02
N GLY A 153 -10.23 -6.34 29.29
CA GLY A 153 -8.80 -6.41 29.60
C GLY A 153 -8.07 -7.63 29.05
N ASP A 154 -8.76 -8.53 28.34
CA ASP A 154 -8.12 -9.63 27.61
C ASP A 154 -7.55 -9.14 26.28
N THR A 155 -6.57 -9.84 25.74
CA THR A 155 -5.98 -9.53 24.43
C THR A 155 -6.39 -10.59 23.42
N PHE A 156 -6.83 -10.15 22.24
CA PHE A 156 -6.99 -11.01 21.08
C PHE A 156 -5.82 -10.80 20.11
N SER A 157 -5.27 -11.90 19.59
CA SER A 157 -4.27 -11.92 18.51
C SER A 157 -4.74 -12.87 17.42
N GLY A 158 -4.92 -12.39 16.20
CA GLY A 158 -5.36 -13.24 15.10
C GLY A 158 -5.75 -12.49 13.83
N VAL A 159 -6.40 -13.20 12.93
CA VAL A 159 -6.84 -12.68 11.63
C VAL A 159 -8.31 -12.28 11.69
N VAL A 160 -8.60 -11.06 11.22
CA VAL A 160 -9.93 -10.61 10.87
C VAL A 160 -10.16 -10.89 9.39
N VAL A 161 -11.28 -11.53 9.09
CA VAL A 161 -11.72 -11.90 7.75
C VAL A 161 -12.91 -11.01 7.41
N CYS A 162 -12.73 -10.16 6.39
CA CYS A 162 -13.79 -9.32 5.87
C CYS A 162 -14.58 -10.09 4.81
N CYS A 163 -15.89 -10.14 4.97
CA CYS A 163 -16.83 -10.62 3.98
C CYS A 163 -17.68 -9.45 3.46
N THR A 164 -18.58 -9.71 2.50
CA THR A 164 -19.38 -8.66 1.86
C THR A 164 -20.19 -7.81 2.85
N ASP A 165 -20.74 -8.41 3.91
CA ASP A 165 -21.67 -7.75 4.84
C ASP A 165 -21.32 -7.97 6.32
N SER A 166 -20.19 -8.63 6.59
CA SER A 166 -19.84 -9.13 7.91
C SER A 166 -18.34 -9.26 8.09
N MET A 167 -17.90 -9.27 9.35
CA MET A 167 -16.54 -9.62 9.73
C MET A 167 -16.58 -10.76 10.72
N VAL A 168 -15.60 -11.66 10.60
CA VAL A 168 -15.37 -12.73 11.56
C VAL A 168 -13.89 -12.76 11.91
N ALA A 169 -13.57 -13.11 13.15
CA ALA A 169 -12.19 -13.17 13.62
C ALA A 169 -11.82 -14.59 14.07
N PHE A 170 -10.61 -15.00 13.73
CA PHE A 170 -10.02 -16.28 14.09
C PHE A 170 -8.67 -16.04 14.73
N GLY A 171 -8.43 -16.60 15.91
CA GLY A 171 -7.19 -16.33 16.62
C GLY A 171 -7.17 -16.86 18.04
N TYR A 172 -6.40 -16.19 18.87
CA TYR A 172 -6.11 -16.57 20.24
C TYR A 172 -6.54 -15.47 21.19
N ILE A 173 -7.15 -15.87 22.31
CA ILE A 173 -7.47 -14.96 23.41
C ILE A 173 -6.50 -15.24 24.55
N VAL A 174 -5.81 -14.20 25.00
CA VAL A 174 -4.90 -14.24 26.16
C VAL A 174 -5.57 -13.50 27.31
N ASN A 175 -5.88 -14.23 28.38
CA ASN A 175 -6.51 -13.65 29.56
C ASN A 175 -5.48 -12.98 30.47
N LYS A 176 -5.69 -11.70 30.79
CA LYS A 176 -4.77 -10.93 31.63
C LYS A 176 -4.70 -11.43 33.09
N LYS A 177 -5.70 -12.19 33.55
CA LYS A 177 -5.78 -12.68 34.94
C LYS A 177 -5.07 -14.02 35.17
N GLU A 178 -4.72 -14.75 34.10
CA GLU A 178 -3.99 -16.02 34.19
C GLU A 178 -2.51 -15.83 33.86
N ASN A 179 -1.73 -15.34 34.83
CA ASN A 179 -0.27 -15.18 34.73
C ASN A 179 0.52 -16.51 34.84
N SER A 180 0.02 -17.62 34.29
CA SER A 180 0.72 -18.91 34.40
C SER A 180 0.63 -19.72 33.11
N SER A 181 1.72 -19.74 32.34
CA SER A 181 2.15 -20.82 31.43
C SER A 181 1.17 -21.41 30.39
N THR A 182 -0.05 -20.88 30.23
CA THR A 182 -1.09 -21.39 29.32
C THR A 182 -0.95 -20.93 27.87
N GLY A 183 0.00 -20.02 27.57
CA GLY A 183 0.22 -19.51 26.21
C GLY A 183 0.63 -20.57 25.17
N ILE A 184 1.15 -21.72 25.60
CA ILE A 184 1.58 -22.80 24.71
C ILE A 184 0.39 -23.63 24.21
N ASP A 185 -0.63 -23.82 25.05
CA ASP A 185 -1.84 -24.62 24.77
C ASP A 185 -3.00 -23.77 24.24
N ALA A 186 -2.77 -22.49 23.95
CA ALA A 186 -3.80 -21.62 23.39
C ALA A 186 -4.31 -22.21 22.06
N VAL A 187 -5.60 -22.52 22.03
CA VAL A 187 -6.31 -23.12 20.91
C VAL A 187 -6.81 -21.98 20.03
N CYS A 188 -6.38 -21.91 18.76
CA CYS A 188 -7.00 -21.00 17.79
C CYS A 188 -8.52 -21.27 17.69
N THR A 189 -9.35 -20.25 17.86
CA THR A 189 -10.81 -20.32 17.83
C THR A 189 -11.41 -19.25 16.93
N ARG A 190 -12.63 -19.49 16.45
CA ARG A 190 -13.50 -18.45 15.88
C ARG A 190 -14.16 -17.68 17.02
N LEU A 191 -14.10 -16.36 16.99
CA LEU A 191 -14.86 -15.54 17.93
C LEU A 191 -16.36 -15.65 17.63
N ASP A 192 -17.18 -15.87 18.65
CA ASP A 192 -18.62 -15.65 18.52
C ASP A 192 -18.96 -14.15 18.46
N ASN A 193 -20.21 -13.82 18.16
CA ASN A 193 -20.63 -12.41 18.00
C ASN A 193 -20.47 -11.58 19.28
N GLN A 194 -20.60 -12.17 20.46
CA GLN A 194 -20.44 -11.45 21.73
C GLN A 194 -18.96 -11.19 22.00
N GLN A 195 -18.10 -12.19 21.81
CA GLN A 195 -16.66 -12.05 21.92
C GLN A 195 -16.13 -11.04 20.89
N PHE A 196 -16.57 -11.15 19.63
CA PHE A 196 -16.19 -10.22 18.58
C PHE A 196 -16.55 -8.78 18.95
N ALA A 197 -17.75 -8.52 19.47
CA ALA A 197 -18.16 -7.19 19.91
C ALA A 197 -17.39 -6.65 21.14
N VAL A 198 -16.85 -7.53 22.00
CA VAL A 198 -16.01 -7.12 23.15
C VAL A 198 -14.65 -6.61 22.71
N PHE A 199 -14.07 -7.22 21.68
CA PHE A 199 -12.78 -6.82 21.11
C PHE A 199 -12.94 -5.72 20.05
N PHE A 200 -13.95 -5.82 19.19
CA PHE A 200 -14.15 -4.95 18.04
C PHE A 200 -15.56 -4.32 18.03
N PRO A 201 -15.93 -3.50 19.02
CA PRO A 201 -17.28 -2.95 19.11
C PRO A 201 -17.64 -2.09 17.89
N GLU A 202 -16.70 -1.30 17.38
CA GLU A 202 -16.90 -0.49 16.18
C GLU A 202 -17.01 -1.33 14.90
N PHE A 203 -16.34 -2.49 14.82
CA PHE A 203 -16.38 -3.35 13.64
C PHE A 203 -17.65 -4.20 13.63
N ALA A 204 -18.15 -4.59 14.80
CA ALA A 204 -19.40 -5.36 14.93
C ALA A 204 -20.62 -4.62 14.36
N THR A 205 -20.54 -3.30 14.23
CA THR A 205 -21.59 -2.45 13.63
C THR A 205 -21.29 -2.00 12.21
N PHE A 206 -20.15 -2.41 11.65
CA PHE A 206 -19.69 -2.02 10.32
C PHE A 206 -20.25 -2.96 9.26
N THR A 207 -21.03 -2.42 8.32
CA THR A 207 -21.78 -3.21 7.32
C THR A 207 -21.32 -2.99 5.88
N HIS A 208 -20.32 -2.15 5.65
CA HIS A 208 -19.84 -1.86 4.29
C HIS A 208 -18.85 -2.95 3.85
N THR A 209 -18.88 -3.30 2.57
CA THR A 209 -17.95 -4.29 2.01
C THR A 209 -16.53 -3.72 1.97
N ILE A 210 -15.64 -4.21 2.84
CA ILE A 210 -14.24 -3.79 2.88
C ILE A 210 -13.46 -4.48 1.77
N LEU A 211 -12.69 -3.72 1.00
CA LEU A 211 -11.80 -4.23 -0.06
C LEU A 211 -10.33 -4.08 0.28
N ALA A 212 -9.97 -3.02 1.01
CA ALA A 212 -8.61 -2.70 1.39
C ALA A 212 -8.53 -2.31 2.87
N VAL A 213 -7.45 -2.73 3.52
CA VAL A 213 -7.17 -2.39 4.92
C VAL A 213 -5.71 -2.01 5.04
N ASP A 214 -5.45 -0.96 5.80
CA ASP A 214 -4.10 -0.62 6.25
C ASP A 214 -4.08 -0.31 7.74
N ILE A 215 -2.99 -0.69 8.41
CA ILE A 215 -2.80 -0.53 9.85
C ILE A 215 -1.44 0.09 10.10
N LEU A 216 -1.44 1.21 10.81
CA LEU A 216 -0.23 1.96 11.11
C LEU A 216 -0.14 2.28 12.59
N THR A 217 1.04 2.12 13.18
CA THR A 217 1.31 2.49 14.58
C THR A 217 2.26 3.68 14.62
N SER A 218 2.10 4.55 15.62
CA SER A 218 3.03 5.66 15.82
C SER A 218 4.42 5.13 16.22
N PRO A 219 5.53 5.82 15.86
CA PRO A 219 6.87 5.45 16.30
C PRO A 219 7.07 5.52 17.81
N THR A 220 6.24 6.30 18.50
CA THR A 220 6.17 6.37 19.96
C THR A 220 5.33 5.25 20.59
N ASN A 221 4.70 4.41 19.77
CA ASN A 221 3.84 3.28 20.18
C ASN A 221 2.75 3.66 21.18
N ASP A 222 2.18 4.86 21.03
CA ASP A 222 1.12 5.39 21.90
C ASP A 222 -0.22 5.50 21.18
N HIS A 223 -0.22 5.52 19.84
CA HIS A 223 -1.39 5.59 19.00
C HIS A 223 -1.26 4.64 17.83
N GLY A 224 -2.39 4.22 17.28
CA GLY A 224 -2.39 3.60 15.98
C GLY A 224 -3.70 3.79 15.25
N TRP A 225 -3.63 3.53 13.95
CA TRP A 225 -4.63 3.83 12.96
C TRP A 225 -4.98 2.59 12.17
N ILE A 226 -6.25 2.51 11.80
CA ILE A 226 -6.78 1.47 10.92
C ILE A 226 -7.60 2.18 9.87
N ALA A 227 -7.29 1.98 8.59
CA ALA A 227 -8.07 2.51 7.49
C ALA A 227 -8.78 1.36 6.78
N PHE A 228 -10.07 1.52 6.54
CA PHE A 228 -10.88 0.64 5.68
C PHE A 228 -11.24 1.39 4.40
N GLY A 229 -10.93 0.79 3.25
CA GLY A 229 -11.44 1.19 1.95
C GLY A 229 -12.55 0.24 1.50
N CYS A 230 -13.72 0.78 1.16
CA CYS A 230 -14.92 -0.01 0.87
C CYS A 230 -15.33 0.02 -0.61
N ALA A 231 -16.10 -1.00 -1.00
CA ALA A 231 -16.60 -1.17 -2.37
C ALA A 231 -17.58 -0.07 -2.82
N ASP A 232 -18.20 0.64 -1.88
CA ASP A 232 -19.15 1.72 -2.13
C ASP A 232 -18.52 3.12 -2.06
N GLY A 233 -17.19 3.20 -2.00
CA GLY A 233 -16.46 4.47 -1.92
C GLY A 233 -16.30 5.03 -0.51
N LEU A 234 -16.84 4.37 0.52
CA LEU A 234 -16.58 4.77 1.90
C LEU A 234 -15.12 4.45 2.27
N VAL A 235 -14.42 5.44 2.81
CA VAL A 235 -13.19 5.23 3.59
C VAL A 235 -13.46 5.58 5.04
N ARG A 236 -13.16 4.63 5.95
CA ARG A 236 -13.28 4.84 7.40
C ARG A 236 -11.93 4.66 8.06
N VAL A 237 -11.48 5.69 8.77
CA VAL A 237 -10.23 5.65 9.54
C VAL A 237 -10.55 5.68 11.03
N PHE A 238 -9.99 4.71 11.75
CA PHE A 238 -10.03 4.61 13.21
C PHE A 238 -8.69 5.07 13.77
N ASN A 239 -8.71 5.79 14.89
CA ASN A 239 -7.54 6.19 15.66
C ASN A 239 -7.77 5.80 17.13
N GLY A 240 -6.93 4.90 17.64
CA GLY A 240 -7.01 4.35 18.98
C GLY A 240 -5.70 4.44 19.73
N HIS A 241 -5.73 4.04 21.00
CA HIS A 241 -4.52 3.94 21.81
C HIS A 241 -3.79 2.64 21.48
N TYR A 242 -2.46 2.71 21.41
CA TYR A 242 -1.60 1.54 21.24
C TYR A 242 -0.81 1.34 22.52
N ASP A 243 -0.88 0.14 23.09
CA ASP A 243 -0.10 -0.23 24.28
C ASP A 243 0.27 -1.72 24.23
N GLY A 244 1.50 -2.04 24.62
CA GLY A 244 1.97 -3.43 24.71
C GLY A 244 1.80 -4.26 23.43
N GLY A 245 1.88 -3.64 22.24
CA GLY A 245 1.68 -4.32 20.96
C GLY A 245 0.23 -4.40 20.49
N CYS A 246 -0.72 -3.92 21.28
CA CYS A 246 -2.15 -4.07 21.03
C CYS A 246 -2.82 -2.72 20.78
N LEU A 247 -3.68 -2.66 19.76
CA LEU A 247 -4.59 -1.53 19.58
C LEU A 247 -5.74 -1.60 20.58
N SER A 248 -6.28 -0.45 20.96
CA SER A 248 -7.37 -0.38 21.93
C SER A 248 -8.25 0.85 21.68
N GLY A 249 -9.55 0.64 21.89
CA GLY A 249 -10.54 1.72 21.85
C GLY A 249 -10.62 2.50 23.17
N PRO A 250 -11.50 3.52 23.23
CA PRO A 250 -12.44 3.93 22.18
C PRO A 250 -11.73 4.56 20.98
N PHE A 251 -12.19 4.24 19.77
CA PHE A 251 -11.60 4.79 18.55
C PHE A 251 -12.22 6.14 18.19
N LYS A 252 -11.39 7.13 17.84
CA LYS A 252 -11.82 8.28 17.06
C LYS A 252 -12.03 7.83 15.62
N ILE A 253 -13.12 8.25 14.99
CA ILE A 253 -13.51 7.80 13.64
C ILE A 253 -13.56 9.00 12.70
N LYS A 254 -12.97 8.86 11.51
CA LYS A 254 -13.12 9.78 10.38
C LYS A 254 -13.69 9.01 9.20
N ASN A 255 -14.75 9.55 8.59
CA ASN A 255 -15.33 9.02 7.35
C ASN A 255 -15.01 9.96 6.19
N LEU A 256 -14.63 9.39 5.06
CA LEU A 256 -14.41 10.06 3.79
C LEU A 256 -15.23 9.31 2.73
N LEU A 257 -15.76 10.00 1.75
CA LEU A 257 -16.59 9.40 0.70
C LEU A 257 -16.00 9.74 -0.67
N LEU A 258 -15.79 8.71 -1.47
CA LEU A 258 -15.29 8.78 -2.83
C LEU A 258 -16.37 8.31 -3.81
N ASN A 259 -16.19 8.60 -5.10
CA ASN A 259 -17.20 8.35 -6.13
C ASN A 259 -17.15 6.92 -6.73
N GLY A 260 -16.32 6.03 -6.20
CA GLY A 260 -16.18 4.67 -6.71
C GLY A 260 -15.52 3.72 -5.72
N PRO A 261 -15.46 2.42 -6.04
CA PRO A 261 -14.88 1.40 -5.17
C PRO A 261 -13.43 1.74 -4.80
N VAL A 262 -13.12 1.71 -3.50
CA VAL A 262 -11.77 1.96 -3.00
C VAL A 262 -10.92 0.71 -3.23
N THR A 263 -9.83 0.87 -3.95
CA THR A 263 -8.94 -0.23 -4.36
C THR A 263 -7.73 -0.37 -3.43
N SER A 264 -7.26 0.73 -2.84
CA SER A 264 -6.26 0.69 -1.79
C SER A 264 -6.38 1.87 -0.84
N VAL A 265 -5.88 1.67 0.38
CA VAL A 265 -5.64 2.71 1.38
C VAL A 265 -4.22 2.54 1.90
N ALA A 266 -3.48 3.65 2.06
CA ALA A 266 -2.14 3.64 2.62
C ALA A 266 -1.98 4.81 3.60
N LEU A 267 -1.87 4.48 4.88
CA LEU A 267 -1.60 5.40 5.97
C LEU A 267 -0.11 5.71 6.03
N TYR A 268 0.24 6.95 6.32
CA TYR A 268 1.62 7.34 6.56
C TYR A 268 1.70 8.49 7.56
N LEU A 269 2.85 8.62 8.21
CA LEU A 269 3.08 9.67 9.20
C LEU A 269 4.06 10.71 8.67
N THR A 270 3.77 11.97 8.97
CA THR A 270 4.69 13.08 8.76
C THR A 270 4.89 13.85 10.06
N HIS A 271 6.06 14.46 10.22
CA HIS A 271 6.33 15.33 11.35
C HIS A 271 5.76 16.74 11.13
N THR A 272 5.11 17.30 12.15
CA THR A 272 4.90 18.75 12.24
C THR A 272 5.75 19.37 13.35
N THR A 273 6.51 20.40 12.99
CA THR A 273 7.18 21.26 13.97
C THR A 273 6.23 22.38 14.37
N THR A 274 5.49 22.20 15.46
CA THR A 274 4.65 23.28 15.99
C THR A 274 5.53 24.29 16.73
N THR A 275 5.51 25.54 16.28
CA THR A 275 6.23 26.65 16.92
C THR A 275 5.50 27.11 18.18
N LYS A 276 5.88 26.52 19.31
CA LYS A 276 5.95 27.03 20.69
C LYS A 276 5.80 25.83 21.62
N GLU A 277 6.91 25.46 22.24
CA GLU A 277 7.13 24.23 23.02
C GLU A 277 7.26 22.98 22.15
N ALA A 278 8.51 22.58 21.90
CA ALA A 278 8.92 21.53 20.98
C ALA A 278 8.43 20.14 21.43
N LYS A 279 7.16 19.83 21.15
CA LYS A 279 6.66 18.46 21.14
C LYS A 279 6.44 18.06 19.68
N LEU A 280 7.27 17.13 19.20
CA LEU A 280 7.07 16.50 17.90
C LEU A 280 5.72 15.77 17.95
N ALA A 281 4.76 16.26 17.17
CA ALA A 281 3.48 15.57 16.97
C ALA A 281 3.54 14.87 15.61
N TRP A 282 3.15 13.60 15.60
CA TRP A 282 3.01 12.84 14.36
C TRP A 282 1.63 13.13 13.77
N ASN A 283 1.61 13.58 12.52
CA ASN A 283 0.40 13.76 11.75
C ASN A 283 0.15 12.51 10.92
N CYS A 284 -1.05 11.95 11.02
CA CYS A 284 -1.47 10.81 10.22
C CYS A 284 -2.15 11.30 8.94
N ASN A 285 -1.58 10.90 7.82
CA ASN A 285 -2.04 11.17 6.47
C ASN A 285 -2.48 9.86 5.82
N LEU A 286 -3.19 9.97 4.69
CA LEU A 286 -3.76 8.83 4.00
C LEU A 286 -3.76 9.06 2.48
N LEU A 287 -3.18 8.11 1.75
CA LEU A 287 -3.38 7.95 0.32
C LEU A 287 -4.53 6.98 0.08
N VAL A 288 -5.47 7.35 -0.78
CA VAL A 288 -6.59 6.51 -1.21
C VAL A 288 -6.57 6.38 -2.73
N THR A 289 -6.76 5.18 -3.24
CA THR A 289 -6.97 4.92 -4.68
C THR A 289 -8.35 4.33 -4.93
N CYS A 290 -8.91 4.61 -6.11
CA CYS A 290 -10.22 4.14 -6.52
C CYS A 290 -10.18 3.45 -7.89
N ALA A 291 -11.06 2.46 -8.05
CA ALA A 291 -11.26 1.76 -9.32
C ALA A 291 -11.85 2.68 -10.40
N ILE A 292 -12.57 3.73 -10.01
CA ILE A 292 -13.16 4.72 -10.92
C ILE A 292 -12.55 6.07 -10.60
N GLY A 293 -11.52 6.43 -11.37
CA GLY A 293 -10.83 7.71 -11.27
C GLY A 293 -9.97 7.90 -10.02
N GLN A 294 -9.27 9.04 -10.04
CA GLN A 294 -8.55 9.78 -9.01
C GLN A 294 -7.95 9.03 -7.80
N ALA A 295 -6.66 9.24 -7.60
CA ALA A 295 -6.02 9.00 -6.31
C ALA A 295 -6.04 10.30 -5.48
N LEU A 296 -6.35 10.17 -4.18
CA LEU A 296 -6.48 11.31 -3.26
C LEU A 296 -5.54 11.17 -2.07
N VAL A 297 -5.00 12.31 -1.64
CA VAL A 297 -4.21 12.43 -0.41
C VAL A 297 -4.97 13.27 0.61
N TYR A 298 -5.19 12.69 1.78
CA TYR A 298 -5.75 13.38 2.94
C TYR A 298 -4.66 13.58 3.97
N GLU A 299 -4.38 14.84 4.30
CA GLU A 299 -3.36 15.19 5.28
C GLU A 299 -3.97 15.53 6.62
N ASP A 300 -3.23 15.22 7.68
CA ASP A 300 -3.59 15.54 9.07
C ASP A 300 -5.04 15.15 9.42
N LEU A 301 -5.38 13.88 9.21
CA LEU A 301 -6.75 13.34 9.31
C LEU A 301 -7.49 13.67 10.63
N PHE A 302 -6.72 13.83 11.71
CA PHE A 302 -7.22 14.11 13.06
C PHE A 302 -6.67 15.44 13.62
N GLY A 303 -6.19 16.32 12.74
CA GLY A 303 -5.63 17.62 13.06
C GLY A 303 -6.61 18.61 13.68
N ALA A 304 -6.06 19.70 14.22
CA ALA A 304 -6.83 20.74 14.91
C ALA A 304 -7.77 21.52 13.96
N PHE A 305 -7.44 21.55 12.67
CA PHE A 305 -8.30 22.14 11.65
C PHE A 305 -9.07 21.01 11.00
N ASP A 306 -10.31 20.82 11.46
CA ASP A 306 -11.26 19.87 10.90
C ASP A 306 -11.75 20.37 9.53
N HIS A 307 -10.82 20.50 8.58
CA HIS A 307 -11.12 20.73 7.18
C HIS A 307 -11.76 19.45 6.65
N ILE A 308 -13.08 19.36 6.84
CA ILE A 308 -13.92 18.34 6.24
C ILE A 308 -13.64 18.32 4.73
N GLY A 309 -13.07 17.22 4.24
CA GLY A 309 -13.30 16.76 2.87
C GLY A 309 -12.40 17.27 1.75
N ASN A 310 -11.38 18.10 2.01
CA ASN A 310 -10.50 18.56 0.92
C ASN A 310 -9.25 17.67 0.81
N GLY A 311 -9.45 16.43 0.37
CA GLY A 311 -8.34 15.63 -0.13
C GLY A 311 -7.75 16.27 -1.38
N GLU A 312 -6.43 16.22 -1.55
CA GLU A 312 -5.77 16.63 -2.78
C GLU A 312 -5.84 15.50 -3.80
N VAL A 313 -6.41 15.78 -4.97
CA VAL A 313 -6.38 14.85 -6.10
C VAL A 313 -5.01 14.89 -6.74
N LEU A 314 -4.40 13.71 -6.93
CA LEU A 314 -3.09 13.60 -7.57
C LEU A 314 -3.16 13.88 -9.08
N MET A 315 -2.19 14.66 -9.57
CA MET A 315 -2.15 15.13 -10.96
C MET A 315 -2.12 13.97 -11.95
N ASP A 316 -2.93 14.06 -13.00
CA ASP A 316 -3.08 13.06 -14.05
C ASP A 316 -3.57 11.69 -13.58
N SER A 317 -3.90 11.49 -12.30
CA SER A 317 -4.39 10.20 -11.82
C SER A 317 -5.75 9.83 -12.41
N ASP A 318 -6.55 10.83 -12.82
CA ASP A 318 -7.81 10.70 -13.54
C ASP A 318 -7.66 10.47 -15.06
N THR A 319 -6.44 10.48 -15.59
CA THR A 319 -6.19 10.15 -17.01
C THR A 319 -6.22 8.64 -17.28
N PHE A 320 -6.33 7.83 -16.23
CA PHE A 320 -6.37 6.37 -16.29
C PHE A 320 -7.76 5.87 -15.90
N ASP A 321 -8.19 4.78 -16.53
CA ASP A 321 -9.51 4.20 -16.31
C ASP A 321 -9.66 3.67 -14.88
N SER A 322 -8.65 2.91 -14.40
CA SER A 322 -8.63 2.37 -13.04
C SER A 322 -7.25 2.43 -12.39
N ILE A 323 -7.21 2.92 -11.16
CA ILE A 323 -6.06 2.79 -10.26
C ILE A 323 -6.32 1.59 -9.37
N PHE A 324 -5.40 0.64 -9.30
CA PHE A 324 -5.59 -0.60 -8.53
C PHE A 324 -4.89 -0.54 -7.17
N VAL A 325 -3.75 0.14 -7.08
CA VAL A 325 -2.98 0.15 -5.84
C VAL A 325 -2.21 1.44 -5.70
N GLY A 326 -2.03 1.88 -4.47
CA GLY A 326 -1.19 3.00 -4.08
C GLY A 326 -0.43 2.66 -2.80
N ILE A 327 0.86 2.95 -2.78
CA ILE A 327 1.72 2.80 -1.60
C ILE A 327 2.50 4.10 -1.34
N VAL A 328 2.99 4.23 -0.11
CA VAL A 328 3.82 5.35 0.34
C VAL A 328 5.21 4.81 0.64
N THR A 329 6.25 5.39 0.02
CA THR A 329 7.62 4.87 0.08
C THR A 329 8.63 5.97 -0.22
N ASP A 330 9.79 5.93 0.41
CA ASP A 330 10.94 6.79 0.09
C ASP A 330 11.79 6.11 -0.99
N ILE A 331 11.47 6.36 -2.26
CA ILE A 331 12.12 5.68 -3.39
C ILE A 331 13.46 6.29 -3.73
N ASP A 332 13.67 7.56 -3.39
CA ASP A 332 14.93 8.25 -3.68
C ASP A 332 15.87 8.32 -2.47
N LEU A 333 15.46 7.79 -1.32
CA LEU A 333 16.22 7.68 -0.08
C LEU A 333 16.68 9.05 0.45
N ASP A 334 15.81 10.05 0.39
CA ASP A 334 16.04 11.38 0.98
C ASP A 334 15.37 11.60 2.34
N GLY A 335 14.66 10.60 2.84
CA GLY A 335 13.93 10.64 4.11
C GLY A 335 12.54 11.27 4.00
N HIS A 336 12.13 11.70 2.81
CA HIS A 336 10.76 12.10 2.50
C HIS A 336 10.07 11.01 1.70
N VAL A 337 8.76 10.91 1.86
CA VAL A 337 8.00 9.86 1.17
C VAL A 337 7.51 10.35 -0.19
N GLU A 338 7.62 9.48 -1.18
CA GLU A 338 6.91 9.52 -2.44
C GLU A 338 5.66 8.63 -2.40
N LEU A 339 4.75 8.89 -3.34
CA LEU A 339 3.56 8.08 -3.56
C LEU A 339 3.72 7.32 -4.87
N LEU A 340 3.55 6.00 -4.84
CA LEU A 340 3.54 5.17 -6.03
C LEU A 340 2.14 4.63 -6.30
N LEU A 341 1.67 4.73 -7.54
CA LEU A 341 0.39 4.17 -7.98
C LEU A 341 0.58 3.12 -9.07
N GLY A 342 -0.14 2.01 -8.97
CA GLY A 342 -0.27 1.00 -10.01
C GLY A 342 -1.63 1.07 -10.70
N THR A 343 -1.62 1.01 -12.03
CA THR A 343 -2.83 1.13 -12.86
C THR A 343 -3.12 -0.14 -13.66
N ASP A 344 -4.35 -0.25 -14.16
CA ASP A 344 -4.78 -1.29 -15.09
C ASP A 344 -4.06 -1.22 -16.45
N ASN A 345 -3.73 -0.01 -16.88
CA ASN A 345 -3.06 0.30 -18.14
C ASN A 345 -1.53 0.09 -18.11
N GLN A 346 -1.03 -0.74 -17.19
CA GLN A 346 0.39 -1.13 -17.09
C GLN A 346 1.32 0.06 -16.83
N VAL A 347 0.77 1.15 -16.30
CA VAL A 347 1.51 2.36 -15.97
C VAL A 347 1.65 2.44 -14.46
N MET A 348 2.88 2.58 -13.99
CA MET A 348 3.15 3.07 -12.65
C MET A 348 3.23 4.60 -12.69
N LEU A 349 2.82 5.26 -11.61
CA LEU A 349 2.94 6.70 -11.42
C LEU A 349 3.68 6.95 -10.12
N ALA A 350 4.55 7.94 -10.09
CA ALA A 350 5.24 8.36 -8.88
C ALA A 350 5.01 9.85 -8.64
N TYR A 351 4.82 10.23 -7.38
CA TYR A 351 4.58 11.61 -6.95
C TYR A 351 5.50 11.98 -5.80
N LYS A 352 5.99 13.22 -5.81
CA LYS A 352 6.80 13.79 -4.74
C LYS A 352 6.20 15.12 -4.28
N GLU A 353 6.34 15.42 -3.00
CA GLU A 353 5.90 16.69 -2.43
C GLU A 353 6.78 17.85 -2.95
N ILE A 354 6.15 18.93 -3.41
CA ILE A 354 6.82 20.17 -3.81
C ILE A 354 7.22 20.91 -2.53
N SER A 355 8.46 20.74 -2.09
CA SER A 355 8.97 21.56 -0.99
C SER A 355 9.08 23.02 -1.42
N ASP A 356 8.66 23.96 -0.56
CA ASP A 356 8.79 25.40 -0.81
C ASP A 356 10.26 25.89 -0.81
N ARG A 357 11.19 24.98 -0.53
CA ARG A 357 12.64 25.21 -0.55
C ARG A 357 13.24 24.90 -1.93
N GLY A 358 12.89 25.72 -2.92
CA GLY A 358 13.86 26.18 -3.91
C GLY A 358 14.24 25.30 -5.12
N ASP A 359 13.65 24.12 -5.35
CA ASP A 359 13.97 23.34 -6.57
C ASP A 359 13.23 23.81 -7.83
N SER A 360 12.11 24.54 -7.66
CA SER A 360 11.28 25.04 -8.76
C SER A 360 11.91 26.15 -9.62
N ARG A 361 13.14 26.62 -9.32
CA ARG A 361 13.83 27.64 -10.13
C ARG A 361 14.86 27.11 -11.12
N ARG A 362 15.19 25.81 -11.10
CA ARG A 362 16.19 25.25 -12.04
C ARG A 362 15.61 24.42 -13.18
N GLU A 363 14.34 24.00 -13.09
CA GLU A 363 13.83 22.94 -13.97
C GLU A 363 13.05 23.44 -15.20
N ASN A 364 12.56 24.69 -15.20
CA ASN A 364 11.83 25.27 -16.34
C ASN A 364 12.72 25.77 -17.50
N MET A 365 14.04 25.56 -17.45
CA MET A 365 14.96 26.08 -18.49
C MET A 365 15.38 25.05 -19.55
N ASN A 366 15.10 23.75 -19.38
CA ASN A 366 15.58 22.73 -20.32
C ASN A 366 14.55 22.25 -21.37
N GLU A 367 13.27 22.56 -21.25
CA GLU A 367 12.28 22.20 -22.30
C GLU A 367 12.15 23.24 -23.42
N ASN A 368 12.67 24.46 -23.24
CA ASN A 368 12.60 25.52 -24.25
C ASN A 368 13.86 25.65 -25.13
N ALA A 369 14.89 24.82 -24.92
CA ALA A 369 16.17 24.94 -25.62
C ALA A 369 16.33 24.09 -26.90
N THR A 370 15.34 23.27 -27.26
CA THR A 370 15.39 22.43 -28.48
C THR A 370 14.47 22.91 -29.62
N LYS A 371 13.91 24.12 -29.53
CA LYS A 371 13.14 24.76 -30.60
C LYS A 371 13.78 26.08 -31.04
N HIS A 372 15.01 26.05 -31.54
CA HIS A 372 15.54 27.12 -32.42
C HIS A 372 16.81 26.64 -33.11
N SER A 373 16.66 25.94 -34.23
CA SER A 373 17.63 25.98 -35.34
C SER A 373 17.15 25.09 -36.49
N LEU A 374 16.34 25.65 -37.38
CA LEU A 374 16.34 25.39 -38.84
C LEU A 374 15.07 26.01 -39.44
N GLU A 375 15.16 27.30 -39.80
CA GLU A 375 14.36 27.85 -40.89
C GLU A 375 15.27 28.04 -42.10
N SER A 376 15.00 27.28 -43.17
CA SER A 376 14.92 27.74 -44.56
C SER A 376 14.88 26.54 -45.50
N ASN A 377 13.70 26.25 -46.04
CA ASN A 377 13.43 26.36 -47.48
C ASN A 377 12.00 25.88 -47.76
N ILE A 378 11.25 26.76 -48.40
CA ILE A 378 9.94 26.54 -48.99
C ILE A 378 10.16 25.70 -50.26
N ASP A 379 9.38 24.63 -50.44
CA ASP A 379 8.82 24.28 -51.74
C ASP A 379 7.61 23.33 -51.58
N ASP A 380 6.59 23.63 -52.37
CA ASP A 380 5.27 23.00 -52.48
C ASP A 380 5.32 21.52 -52.87
N SER A 381 4.45 20.68 -52.26
CA SER A 381 3.36 19.96 -52.95
C SER A 381 2.81 18.76 -52.16
N THR A 382 1.50 18.81 -51.89
CA THR A 382 0.50 17.72 -51.82
C THR A 382 0.85 16.37 -51.15
N ALA A 383 0.22 16.08 -50.00
CA ALA A 383 -0.88 15.09 -49.87
C ALA A 383 -1.19 14.72 -48.39
N ALA A 384 -2.42 15.04 -47.97
CA ALA A 384 -3.30 14.37 -47.00
C ALA A 384 -2.75 13.77 -45.67
N SER A 385 -3.11 14.42 -44.54
CA SER A 385 -4.06 13.89 -43.53
C SER A 385 -4.45 15.01 -42.54
N PRO A 386 -5.72 15.14 -42.12
CA PRO A 386 -6.15 16.27 -41.30
C PRO A 386 -5.86 16.02 -39.82
N MET A 387 -5.10 16.92 -39.21
CA MET A 387 -5.27 17.22 -37.78
C MET A 387 -6.60 17.96 -37.61
N SER A 388 -7.38 17.57 -36.60
CA SER A 388 -8.43 18.44 -36.04
C SER A 388 -8.05 18.87 -34.62
N PRO A 389 -8.28 20.15 -34.29
CA PRO A 389 -7.92 20.76 -33.01
C PRO A 389 -9.05 20.63 -31.99
N GLY A 390 -8.72 20.75 -30.71
CA GLY A 390 -9.54 21.39 -29.67
C GLY A 390 -10.99 20.92 -29.43
N SER A 391 -11.25 20.55 -28.18
CA SER A 391 -12.57 20.50 -27.50
C SER A 391 -13.44 19.25 -27.69
N SER A 392 -13.71 18.60 -26.56
CA SER A 392 -14.96 17.92 -26.22
C SER A 392 -15.11 18.06 -24.70
N HIS A 393 -15.74 19.12 -24.20
CA HIS A 393 -17.17 19.13 -23.84
C HIS A 393 -17.57 17.89 -23.03
N ASN A 394 -17.62 18.11 -21.72
CA ASN A 394 -18.20 17.21 -20.73
C ASN A 394 -19.68 16.99 -21.07
N ILE A 395 -20.06 15.73 -21.25
CA ILE A 395 -21.45 15.28 -21.40
C ILE A 395 -21.86 14.72 -20.04
N TRP A 396 -22.18 15.58 -19.07
CA TRP A 396 -22.91 15.24 -17.84
C TRP A 396 -23.54 16.51 -17.22
N ASP A 397 -24.22 17.31 -18.04
CA ASP A 397 -25.16 18.33 -17.54
C ASP A 397 -26.54 17.99 -18.09
N ASP A 398 -27.27 17.14 -17.37
CA ASP A 398 -28.73 17.10 -17.39
C ASP A 398 -29.22 16.21 -16.23
N LEU A 399 -29.44 16.82 -15.06
CA LEU A 399 -30.46 16.37 -14.11
C LEU A 399 -30.99 17.59 -13.35
N GLU A 400 -32.31 17.74 -13.45
CA GLU A 400 -33.15 18.88 -13.11
C GLU A 400 -32.97 19.43 -11.68
N MET A 401 -32.75 20.74 -11.56
CA MET A 401 -32.94 21.50 -10.31
C MET A 401 -34.38 22.02 -10.18
N ILE A 402 -34.99 21.81 -9.02
CA ILE A 402 -36.21 22.51 -8.55
C ILE A 402 -35.76 23.85 -7.90
N PRO A 403 -36.44 24.99 -8.14
CA PRO A 403 -35.85 26.31 -7.90
C PRO A 403 -36.14 26.86 -6.49
N LEU A 404 -35.16 27.55 -5.89
CA LEU A 404 -35.40 28.49 -4.80
C LEU A 404 -34.60 29.80 -4.97
N VAL A 405 -35.33 30.82 -5.46
CA VAL A 405 -35.29 32.27 -5.16
C VAL A 405 -33.93 32.97 -4.97
N ASN A 406 -33.66 33.89 -5.91
CA ASN A 406 -32.70 34.99 -5.97
C ASN A 406 -32.30 35.67 -4.64
N ALA A 407 -30.98 35.84 -4.43
CA ALA A 407 -30.39 37.07 -3.89
C ALA A 407 -28.95 37.25 -4.41
N ASN A 408 -28.70 38.40 -5.05
CA ASN A 408 -27.43 38.81 -5.64
C ASN A 408 -26.27 38.83 -4.64
N VAL A 409 -25.15 38.19 -4.99
CA VAL A 409 -23.83 38.41 -4.35
C VAL A 409 -22.81 38.70 -5.47
N PRO A 410 -21.92 39.71 -5.32
CA PRO A 410 -21.02 40.10 -6.40
C PRO A 410 -19.96 39.03 -6.68
N ILE A 411 -19.71 38.79 -7.96
CA ILE A 411 -18.63 37.94 -8.46
C ILE A 411 -17.29 38.61 -8.13
N THR A 412 -16.54 38.05 -7.20
CA THR A 412 -15.11 38.33 -7.01
C THR A 412 -14.32 37.37 -7.90
N PRO A 413 -13.36 37.83 -8.73
CA PRO A 413 -12.59 36.93 -9.57
C PRO A 413 -11.66 36.07 -8.69
N ALA A 414 -11.93 34.77 -8.66
CA ALA A 414 -11.05 33.78 -8.02
C ALA A 414 -9.72 33.75 -8.77
N SER A 415 -8.70 34.40 -8.21
CA SER A 415 -7.30 34.22 -8.54
C SER A 415 -6.58 33.66 -7.32
N SER A 416 -6.87 32.40 -7.02
CA SER A 416 -5.98 31.57 -6.23
C SER A 416 -5.72 30.32 -7.06
N LEU A 417 -4.61 30.33 -7.80
CA LEU A 417 -4.03 29.11 -8.34
C LEU A 417 -3.86 28.15 -7.14
N THR A 418 -4.70 27.12 -7.05
CA THR A 418 -4.47 26.00 -6.14
C THR A 418 -3.11 25.44 -6.51
N ARG A 419 -2.12 25.66 -5.67
CA ARG A 419 -0.80 25.07 -5.83
C ARG A 419 -0.92 23.63 -5.37
N TRP A 420 -0.67 22.71 -6.29
CA TRP A 420 -0.67 21.28 -6.01
C TRP A 420 0.54 21.00 -5.13
N LYS A 421 0.34 20.30 -4.03
CA LYS A 421 1.42 19.91 -3.13
C LYS A 421 2.19 18.75 -3.73
N TRP A 422 1.50 17.84 -4.42
CA TRP A 422 2.11 16.66 -5.03
C TRP A 422 2.38 16.89 -6.52
N GLN A 423 3.61 16.65 -6.95
CA GLN A 423 4.03 16.72 -8.34
C GLN A 423 4.34 15.33 -8.86
N ARG A 424 3.82 15.03 -10.06
CA ARG A 424 4.15 13.80 -10.78
C ARG A 424 5.62 13.81 -11.21
N LEU A 425 6.33 12.74 -10.87
CA LEU A 425 7.72 12.53 -11.29
C LEU A 425 7.75 11.99 -12.73
N SER A 426 8.62 12.58 -13.55
CA SER A 426 8.91 12.04 -14.89
C SER A 426 9.55 10.66 -14.78
N ARG A 427 9.17 9.73 -15.67
CA ARG A 427 9.69 8.34 -15.70
C ARG A 427 11.21 8.25 -15.72
N ASN A 428 11.89 9.24 -16.31
CA ASN A 428 13.35 9.30 -16.34
C ASN A 428 13.99 9.30 -14.94
N HIS A 429 13.22 9.65 -13.90
CA HIS A 429 13.71 9.68 -12.55
C HIS A 429 13.57 8.33 -11.84
N TRP A 430 12.65 7.44 -12.23
CA TRP A 430 12.31 6.24 -11.46
C TRP A 430 12.05 5.00 -12.37
N ASP A 431 12.86 4.82 -13.41
CA ASP A 431 12.59 3.88 -14.50
C ASP A 431 12.37 2.43 -14.02
N LEU A 432 11.12 1.97 -14.09
CA LEU A 432 10.65 0.64 -13.71
C LEU A 432 9.85 0.03 -14.86
N GLU A 433 10.36 -1.05 -15.43
CA GLU A 433 9.71 -1.75 -16.55
C GLU A 433 8.87 -2.93 -16.06
N THR A 434 7.56 -2.70 -15.93
CA THR A 434 6.60 -3.77 -15.59
C THR A 434 5.69 -4.04 -16.78
N PHE A 435 5.29 -5.31 -16.94
CA PHE A 435 4.35 -5.71 -17.99
C PHE A 435 3.06 -6.18 -17.34
N GLY A 436 1.93 -5.80 -17.94
CA GLY A 436 0.61 -6.14 -17.43
C GLY A 436 0.07 -5.18 -16.37
N ALA A 437 -1.22 -5.32 -16.06
CA ALA A 437 -1.90 -4.49 -15.07
C ALA A 437 -1.26 -4.68 -13.69
N ILE A 438 -1.05 -3.60 -12.93
CA ILE A 438 -0.38 -3.65 -11.62
C ILE A 438 -1.44 -3.78 -10.52
N TYR A 439 -1.53 -4.95 -9.88
CA TYR A 439 -2.57 -5.25 -8.90
C TYR A 439 -2.14 -4.94 -7.46
N SER A 440 -0.86 -5.13 -7.13
CA SER A 440 -0.39 -5.01 -5.76
C SER A 440 1.07 -4.53 -5.74
N LEU A 441 1.39 -3.70 -4.76
CA LEU A 441 2.73 -3.14 -4.54
C LEU A 441 3.11 -3.36 -3.08
N LEU A 442 4.38 -3.65 -2.81
CA LEU A 442 4.91 -3.73 -1.45
C LEU A 442 6.34 -3.19 -1.41
N TRP A 443 6.61 -2.31 -0.45
CA TRP A 443 7.94 -1.75 -0.19
C TRP A 443 8.51 -2.37 1.08
N ARG A 444 9.57 -3.16 0.97
CA ARG A 444 10.07 -3.94 2.10
C ARG A 444 11.50 -4.41 1.90
N ASP A 445 12.29 -4.41 2.98
CA ASP A 445 13.57 -5.12 3.10
C ASP A 445 13.35 -6.64 3.28
N ILE A 446 13.51 -7.38 2.19
CA ILE A 446 13.32 -8.84 2.08
C ILE A 446 14.65 -9.56 2.28
N ASN A 447 15.76 -8.97 1.83
CA ASN A 447 17.08 -9.60 1.88
C ASN A 447 17.86 -9.30 3.18
N HIS A 448 17.32 -8.43 4.04
CA HIS A 448 17.88 -7.98 5.32
C HIS A 448 19.20 -7.23 5.22
N ASP A 449 19.43 -6.54 4.12
CA ASP A 449 20.59 -5.67 3.95
C ASP A 449 20.35 -4.22 4.41
N GLY A 450 19.13 -3.90 4.83
CA GLY A 450 18.71 -2.58 5.28
C GLY A 450 18.24 -1.64 4.16
N ALA A 451 18.40 -2.02 2.89
CA ALA A 451 17.76 -1.39 1.76
C ALA A 451 16.43 -2.10 1.47
N PHE A 452 15.42 -1.33 1.13
CA PHE A 452 14.10 -1.87 0.84
C PHE A 452 13.99 -2.20 -0.64
N GLU A 453 13.35 -3.31 -0.96
CA GLU A 453 12.97 -3.67 -2.31
C GLU A 453 11.52 -3.25 -2.63
N LEU A 454 11.30 -2.92 -3.90
CA LEU A 454 9.97 -2.73 -4.44
C LEU A 454 9.51 -4.03 -5.08
N LEU A 455 8.46 -4.61 -4.51
CA LEU A 455 7.73 -5.72 -5.12
C LEU A 455 6.57 -5.20 -5.94
N VAL A 456 6.44 -5.74 -7.15
CA VAL A 456 5.30 -5.46 -8.03
C VAL A 456 4.64 -6.77 -8.41
N ALA A 457 3.37 -6.93 -8.03
CA ALA A 457 2.51 -7.98 -8.57
C ALA A 457 1.70 -7.41 -9.74
N SER A 458 2.02 -7.86 -10.94
CA SER A 458 1.26 -7.51 -12.14
C SER A 458 0.47 -8.71 -12.65
N SER A 459 -0.33 -8.54 -13.71
CA SER A 459 -1.03 -9.63 -14.38
C SER A 459 -0.11 -10.72 -14.96
N THR A 460 1.20 -10.47 -15.09
CA THR A 460 2.16 -11.41 -15.69
C THR A 460 2.99 -12.18 -14.64
N GLY A 461 3.14 -11.63 -13.43
CA GLY A 461 3.96 -12.23 -12.39
C GLY A 461 4.37 -11.25 -11.30
N ILE A 462 5.34 -11.70 -10.49
CA ILE A 462 5.96 -10.91 -9.43
C ILE A 462 7.32 -10.40 -9.88
N TYR A 463 7.53 -9.09 -9.81
CA TYR A 463 8.80 -8.43 -10.03
C TYR A 463 9.42 -8.04 -8.70
N VAL A 464 10.73 -8.25 -8.57
CA VAL A 464 11.53 -7.82 -7.42
C VAL A 464 12.53 -6.79 -7.92
N TYR A 465 12.41 -5.55 -7.44
CA TYR A 465 13.31 -4.45 -7.76
C TYR A 465 14.16 -4.08 -6.54
N GLU A 466 15.47 -4.13 -6.71
CA GLU A 466 16.42 -3.59 -5.73
C GLU A 466 16.83 -2.16 -6.14
N VAL A 467 17.09 -1.31 -5.16
CA VAL A 467 17.75 -0.01 -5.39
C VAL A 467 19.20 -0.24 -5.80
N ASP A 468 19.72 0.57 -6.73
CA ASP A 468 21.14 0.55 -7.10
C ASP A 468 22.04 0.77 -5.88
N SER A 469 22.91 -0.20 -5.59
CA SER A 469 23.80 -0.15 -4.43
C SER A 469 24.78 1.02 -4.46
N ILE A 470 25.19 1.50 -5.64
CA ILE A 470 26.01 2.70 -5.79
C ILE A 470 25.23 3.92 -5.32
N PHE A 471 23.94 4.00 -5.69
CA PHE A 471 23.05 5.08 -5.26
C PHE A 471 22.84 5.08 -3.74
N VAL A 472 22.57 3.91 -3.16
CA VAL A 472 22.44 3.73 -1.69
C VAL A 472 23.72 4.20 -0.97
N ILE A 473 24.89 3.76 -1.42
CA ILE A 473 26.18 4.16 -0.82
C ILE A 473 26.39 5.67 -0.93
N GLN A 474 26.06 6.28 -2.07
CA GLN A 474 26.20 7.73 -2.25
C GLN A 474 25.30 8.51 -1.28
N LYS A 475 24.05 8.08 -1.09
CA LYS A 475 23.12 8.69 -0.14
C LYS A 475 23.62 8.53 1.30
N LEU A 476 24.06 7.34 1.68
CA LEU A 476 24.62 7.08 3.01
C LEU A 476 25.84 7.96 3.30
N VAL A 477 26.77 8.08 2.33
CA VAL A 477 27.94 8.96 2.46
C VAL A 477 27.53 10.42 2.65
N ALA A 478 26.51 10.89 1.92
CA ALA A 478 26.02 12.26 2.06
C ALA A 478 25.46 12.53 3.45
N VAL A 479 24.67 11.60 4.02
CA VAL A 479 24.14 11.69 5.39
C VAL A 479 25.27 11.72 6.42
N LEU A 480 26.23 10.80 6.30
CA LEU A 480 27.38 10.74 7.21
C LEU A 480 28.27 11.99 7.14
N GLN A 481 28.31 12.66 5.98
CA GLN A 481 29.07 13.90 5.80
C GLN A 481 28.32 15.14 6.29
N SER A 482 26.99 15.10 6.39
CA SER A 482 26.20 16.24 6.92
C SER A 482 26.17 16.32 8.46
N ASP A 483 26.56 15.24 9.15
CA ASP A 483 26.63 15.16 10.62
C ASP A 483 28.00 15.55 11.22
N PHE A 484 28.95 16.01 10.38
CA PHE A 484 30.24 16.60 10.77
C PHE A 484 30.40 18.00 10.17
#